data_AF-F7RIR9-F1
#
_entry.id   AF-F7RIR9-F1
#
_cell.length_a   1.000
_cell.length_b   1.000
_cell.length_c   1.000
_cell.angle_alpha   90.00
_cell.angle_beta   90.00
_cell.angle_gamma   90.00
#
_symmetry.space_group_name_H-M   'P 1'
#
loop_
_entity.id
_entity.type
_entity.pdbx_description
1 polymer ?
#
loop_
_entity_poly.entity_id
_entity_poly.type
_entity_poly.pdbx_seq_one_letter_code
_entity_poly.pdbx_strand_id
1 'polypeptide(L)'
;MRSRDSGSIQNKSVYLALGVNTDGEKELLGLWIAQTEGAKFWLSVMNELKNCGVEDTFIVCVDGFKGFPNAIEAVSPKTQVQLCIVHQIRNSLRFVRWKERKAVAADLKTIYGAATLQQAELALEQFVET
;
A
#
# COMPACT_ATOMS: atom_id res chain seq x y z
N MET A 1 -7.72 8.41 12.81
CA MET A 1 -8.97 8.68 13.56
C MET A 1 -8.61 9.10 14.98
N ARG A 2 -9.20 10.17 15.53
CA ARG A 2 -9.06 10.50 16.96
C ARG A 2 -10.12 9.72 17.73
N SER A 3 -9.69 8.86 18.65
CA SER A 3 -10.59 8.10 19.53
C SER A 3 -10.17 8.26 20.98
N ARG A 4 -11.13 8.30 21.89
CA ARG A 4 -10.83 8.20 23.32
C ARG A 4 -10.55 6.75 23.66
N ASP A 5 -9.38 6.47 24.19
CA ASP A 5 -8.96 5.16 24.69
C ASP A 5 -8.31 5.34 26.05
N SER A 6 -8.75 4.54 27.03
CA SER A 6 -8.22 4.53 28.40
C SER A 6 -8.12 5.93 29.03
N GLY A 7 -9.17 6.75 28.84
CA GLY A 7 -9.28 8.11 29.36
C GLY A 7 -8.55 9.19 28.56
N SER A 8 -7.66 8.83 27.63
CA SER A 8 -6.88 9.75 26.81
C SER A 8 -7.36 9.81 25.35
N ILE A 9 -7.18 10.93 24.66
CA ILE A 9 -7.43 11.01 23.21
C ILE A 9 -6.17 10.56 22.49
N GLN A 10 -6.28 9.52 21.66
CA GLN A 10 -5.18 9.00 20.88
C GLN A 10 -5.51 9.01 19.38
N ASN A 11 -4.47 9.18 18.56
CA ASN A 11 -4.56 8.98 17.13
C ASN A 11 -4.44 7.48 16.84
N LYS A 12 -5.47 6.90 16.24
CA LYS A 12 -5.46 5.51 15.74
C LYS A 12 -5.46 5.47 14.22
N SER A 13 -4.71 4.53 13.67
CA SER A 13 -4.75 4.17 12.26
C SER A 13 -5.90 3.19 12.02
N VAL A 14 -6.56 3.35 10.88
CA VAL A 14 -7.57 2.40 10.39
C VAL A 14 -7.02 1.83 9.09
N TYR A 15 -6.89 0.52 9.03
CA TYR A 15 -6.43 -0.21 7.84
C TYR A 15 -7.63 -0.67 7.06
N LEU A 16 -7.55 -0.51 5.74
CA LEU A 16 -8.61 -0.79 4.79
C LEU A 16 -8.08 -1.81 3.78
N ALA A 17 -8.79 -2.91 3.59
CA ALA A 17 -8.55 -3.81 2.45
C ALA A 17 -9.62 -3.54 1.39
N LEU A 18 -9.19 -3.03 0.24
CA LEU A 18 -10.03 -2.84 -0.94
C LEU A 18 -9.57 -3.83 -2.02
N GLY A 19 -10.46 -4.74 -2.40
CA GLY A 19 -10.25 -5.70 -3.47
C GLY A 19 -10.81 -5.20 -4.79
N VAL A 20 -10.27 -5.74 -5.88
CA VAL A 20 -10.90 -5.68 -7.21
C VAL A 20 -11.08 -7.13 -7.65
N ASN A 21 -12.33 -7.54 -7.89
CA ASN A 21 -12.65 -8.91 -8.30
C ASN A 21 -12.36 -9.13 -9.80
N THR A 22 -12.56 -10.35 -10.29
CA THR A 22 -12.30 -10.72 -11.68
C THR A 22 -13.22 -10.03 -12.69
N ASP A 23 -14.37 -9.54 -12.23
CA ASP A 23 -15.32 -8.76 -13.02
C ASP A 23 -14.95 -7.27 -13.07
N GLY A 24 -13.88 -6.87 -12.36
CA GLY A 24 -13.38 -5.50 -12.31
C GLY A 24 -14.09 -4.62 -11.28
N GLU A 25 -14.92 -5.20 -10.43
CA GLU A 25 -15.69 -4.47 -9.41
C GLU A 25 -14.87 -4.28 -8.15
N LYS A 26 -15.02 -3.12 -7.52
CA LYS A 26 -14.33 -2.78 -6.27
C LYS A 26 -15.15 -3.24 -5.07
N GLU A 27 -14.51 -3.97 -4.18
CA GLU A 27 -15.15 -4.53 -2.99
C GLU A 27 -14.36 -4.15 -1.74
N LEU A 28 -15.10 -3.73 -0.71
CA LEU A 28 -14.53 -3.47 0.60
C LEU A 28 -14.42 -4.80 1.36
N LEU A 29 -13.21 -5.35 1.45
CA LEU A 29 -12.96 -6.66 2.05
C LEU A 29 -12.86 -6.59 3.58
N GLY A 30 -12.50 -5.44 4.14
CA GLY A 30 -12.53 -5.25 5.59
C GLY A 30 -11.92 -3.93 6.08
N LEU A 31 -12.18 -3.64 7.36
CA LEU A 31 -11.59 -2.53 8.11
C LEU A 31 -11.07 -3.03 9.45
N TRP A 32 -9.87 -2.61 9.80
CA TRP A 32 -9.26 -2.96 11.08
C TRP A 32 -8.72 -1.73 11.78
N ILE A 33 -8.93 -1.67 13.09
CA ILE A 33 -8.28 -0.69 13.96
C ILE A 33 -7.25 -1.44 14.79
N ALA A 34 -5.96 -1.17 14.56
CA ALA A 34 -4.89 -1.79 15.33
C ALA A 34 -4.28 -0.79 16.30
N GLN A 35 -3.92 -1.26 17.49
CA GLN A 35 -3.02 -0.52 18.38
C GLN A 35 -1.55 -0.75 18.02
N THR A 36 -1.21 -1.86 17.34
CA THR A 36 0.16 -2.17 16.90
C THR A 36 0.18 -2.77 15.49
N GLU A 37 1.21 -2.44 14.70
CA GLU A 37 1.41 -2.88 13.31
C GLU A 37 2.36 -4.10 13.19
N GLY A 38 2.28 -5.02 14.16
CA GLY A 38 3.19 -6.17 14.20
C GLY A 38 2.82 -7.29 13.22
N ALA A 39 3.78 -8.17 12.91
CA ALA A 39 3.56 -9.32 12.03
C ALA A 39 2.37 -10.21 12.44
N LYS A 40 2.11 -10.36 13.75
CA LYS A 40 0.95 -11.12 14.25
C LYS A 40 -0.39 -10.48 13.84
N PHE A 41 -0.48 -9.16 13.85
CA PHE A 41 -1.68 -8.45 13.44
C PHE A 41 -1.93 -8.67 11.94
N TRP A 42 -0.91 -8.49 11.11
CA TRP A 42 -1.05 -8.71 9.67
C TRP A 42 -1.42 -10.15 9.31
N LEU A 43 -0.85 -11.13 10.02
CA LEU A 43 -1.22 -12.53 9.83
C LEU A 43 -2.68 -12.79 10.25
N SER A 44 -3.17 -12.15 11.32
CA SER A 44 -4.60 -12.26 11.67
C SER A 44 -5.52 -11.66 10.60
N VAL A 45 -5.15 -10.51 10.03
CA VAL A 45 -5.92 -9.87 8.94
C VAL A 45 -6.00 -10.77 7.71
N MET A 46 -4.87 -11.35 7.29
CA MET A 46 -4.85 -12.26 6.13
C MET A 46 -5.66 -13.53 6.38
N ASN A 47 -5.59 -14.11 7.58
CA ASN A 47 -6.40 -15.28 7.92
C ASN A 47 -7.90 -14.96 7.98
N GLU A 48 -8.28 -13.78 8.48
CA GLU A 48 -9.67 -13.34 8.49
C GLU A 48 -10.22 -13.21 7.07
N LEU A 49 -9.48 -12.55 6.17
CA LEU A 49 -9.84 -12.46 4.75
C LEU A 49 -10.04 -13.84 4.11
N LYS A 50 -9.14 -14.79 4.40
CA LYS A 50 -9.24 -16.16 3.92
C LYS A 50 -10.48 -16.89 4.46
N ASN A 51 -10.77 -16.73 5.74
CA ASN A 51 -11.96 -17.30 6.38
C ASN A 51 -13.26 -16.67 5.85
N CYS A 52 -13.21 -15.43 5.38
CA CYS A 52 -14.32 -14.75 4.71
C CYS A 52 -14.49 -15.15 3.23
N GLY A 53 -13.68 -16.07 2.72
CA GLY A 53 -13.82 -16.62 1.36
C GLY A 53 -12.85 -16.04 0.34
N VAL A 54 -11.90 -15.18 0.74
CA VAL A 54 -10.82 -14.76 -0.17
C VAL A 54 -9.82 -15.92 -0.30
N GLU A 55 -9.92 -16.69 -1.37
CA GLU A 55 -9.07 -17.87 -1.58
C GLU A 55 -7.64 -17.49 -1.99
N ASP A 56 -7.49 -17.03 -3.23
CA ASP A 56 -6.22 -16.64 -3.84
C ASP A 56 -6.30 -15.19 -4.34
N THR A 57 -5.19 -14.48 -4.23
CA THR A 57 -5.05 -13.12 -4.77
C THR A 57 -3.87 -13.08 -5.73
N PHE A 58 -4.03 -12.47 -6.90
CA PHE A 58 -2.93 -12.34 -7.86
C PHE A 58 -1.86 -11.36 -7.37
N ILE A 59 -2.30 -10.17 -6.95
CA ILE A 59 -1.43 -9.07 -6.55
C ILE A 59 -1.98 -8.43 -5.28
N VAL A 60 -1.13 -8.20 -4.29
CA VAL A 60 -1.46 -7.40 -3.11
C VAL A 60 -0.51 -6.22 -3.00
N CYS A 61 -1.08 -5.02 -3.10
CA CYS A 61 -0.34 -3.75 -3.03
C CYS A 61 -0.32 -3.21 -1.59
N VAL A 62 0.86 -3.10 -0.98
CA VAL A 62 1.03 -2.65 0.42
C VAL A 62 1.96 -1.44 0.53
N ASP A 63 1.88 -0.70 1.62
CA ASP A 63 2.73 0.49 1.89
C ASP A 63 4.14 0.13 2.42
N GLY A 64 4.58 -1.12 2.25
CA GLY A 64 5.90 -1.56 2.71
C GLY A 64 6.04 -1.77 4.22
N PHE A 65 4.94 -2.08 4.92
CA PHE A 65 4.97 -2.41 6.34
C PHE A 65 5.85 -3.63 6.63
N LYS A 66 6.69 -3.52 7.67
CA LYS A 66 7.56 -4.62 8.08
C LYS A 66 6.73 -5.83 8.53
N GLY A 67 7.01 -6.99 7.94
CA GLY A 67 6.36 -8.26 8.28
C GLY A 67 5.00 -8.49 7.63
N PHE A 68 4.43 -7.53 6.90
CA PHE A 68 3.20 -7.75 6.14
C PHE A 68 3.44 -8.63 4.90
N PRO A 69 4.51 -8.45 4.10
CA PRO A 69 4.82 -9.38 3.00
C PRO A 69 4.89 -10.84 3.47
N ASN A 70 5.59 -11.09 4.58
CA ASN A 70 5.70 -12.44 5.15
C ASN A 70 4.34 -13.01 5.59
N ALA A 71 3.43 -12.17 6.09
CA ALA A 71 2.08 -12.59 6.46
C ALA A 71 1.23 -12.94 5.22
N ILE A 72 1.39 -12.20 4.12
CA ILE A 72 0.73 -12.52 2.85
C ILE A 72 1.28 -13.83 2.31
N GLU A 73 2.60 -14.00 2.22
CA GLU A 73 3.25 -15.22 1.74
C GLU A 73 2.84 -16.46 2.55
N ALA A 74 2.64 -16.32 3.85
CA ALA A 74 2.20 -17.42 4.72
C ALA A 74 0.76 -17.90 4.43
N VAL A 75 -0.13 -17.01 3.99
CA VAL A 75 -1.56 -17.30 3.79
C VAL A 75 -1.89 -17.58 2.31
N SER A 76 -1.23 -16.85 1.41
CA SER A 76 -1.39 -16.86 -0.04
C SER A 76 -0.01 -16.84 -0.73
N PRO A 77 0.72 -17.97 -0.76
CA PRO A 77 2.11 -18.03 -1.20
C PRO A 77 2.34 -17.74 -2.69
N LYS A 78 1.28 -17.79 -3.51
CA LYS A 78 1.34 -17.47 -4.94
C LYS A 78 1.10 -15.99 -5.24
N THR A 79 0.72 -15.20 -4.24
CA THR A 79 0.40 -13.79 -4.40
C THR A 79 1.67 -12.97 -4.62
N GLN A 80 1.65 -12.14 -5.66
CA GLN A 80 2.71 -11.18 -5.88
C GLN A 80 2.52 -9.97 -4.95
N VAL A 81 3.46 -9.77 -4.03
CA VAL A 81 3.46 -8.58 -3.17
C VAL A 81 4.13 -7.43 -3.90
N GLN A 82 3.42 -6.30 -4.01
CA GLN A 82 3.94 -5.09 -4.64
C GLN A 82 3.87 -3.90 -3.67
N LEU A 83 4.83 -3.00 -3.75
CA LEU A 83 4.73 -1.70 -3.07
C LEU A 83 3.71 -0.81 -3.79
N CYS A 84 2.78 -0.25 -3.02
CA CYS A 84 1.75 0.61 -3.57
C CYS A 84 2.35 1.92 -4.12
N ILE A 85 2.31 2.08 -5.44
CA ILE A 85 2.84 3.29 -6.12
C ILE A 85 2.18 4.57 -5.60
N VAL A 86 0.90 4.54 -5.23
CA VAL A 86 0.19 5.70 -4.70
C VAL A 86 0.78 6.14 -3.36
N HIS A 87 1.11 5.18 -2.50
CA HIS A 87 1.76 5.49 -1.22
C HIS A 87 3.21 5.96 -1.44
N GLN A 88 3.95 5.33 -2.36
CA GLN A 88 5.30 5.78 -2.73
C GLN A 88 5.30 7.25 -3.21
N ILE A 89 4.45 7.59 -4.17
CA ILE A 89 4.31 8.96 -4.69
C ILE A 89 3.92 9.93 -3.57
N ARG A 90 2.92 9.57 -2.75
CA ARG A 90 2.51 10.40 -1.60
C ARG A 90 3.66 10.63 -0.64
N ASN A 91 4.43 9.59 -0.32
CA ASN A 91 5.56 9.67 0.60
C ASN A 91 6.67 10.57 0.04
N SER A 92 7.04 10.42 -1.24
CA SER A 92 8.01 11.27 -1.93
C SER A 92 7.61 12.74 -1.93
N LEU A 93 6.34 13.03 -2.22
CA LEU A 93 5.83 14.42 -2.27
C LEU A 93 5.72 15.10 -0.89
N ARG A 94 5.92 14.37 0.23
CA ARG A 94 5.95 14.98 1.58
C ARG A 94 7.15 15.92 1.74
N PHE A 95 8.24 15.67 1.02
CA PHE A 95 9.46 16.48 1.06
C PHE A 95 9.44 17.66 0.09
N VAL A 96 8.41 17.75 -0.77
CA VAL A 96 8.29 18.76 -1.82
C VAL A 96 7.36 19.89 -1.39
N ARG A 97 7.77 21.14 -1.65
CA ARG A 97 6.96 22.33 -1.35
C ARG A 97 5.68 22.32 -2.16
N TRP A 98 4.59 22.82 -1.57
CA TRP A 98 3.25 22.77 -2.18
C TRP A 98 3.19 23.26 -3.63
N LYS A 99 3.86 24.38 -3.94
CA LYS A 99 3.87 24.98 -5.28
C LYS A 99 4.56 24.10 -6.34
N GLU A 100 5.52 23.27 -5.93
CA GLU A 100 6.34 22.43 -6.82
C GLU A 100 5.75 21.04 -6.99
N ARG A 101 4.86 20.60 -6.09
CA ARG A 101 4.27 19.25 -6.10
C ARG A 101 3.66 18.84 -7.44
N LYS A 102 3.04 19.78 -8.17
CA LYS A 102 2.42 19.47 -9.47
C LYS A 102 3.49 19.11 -10.51
N ALA A 103 4.60 19.85 -10.55
CA ALA A 103 5.70 19.58 -11.46
C ALA A 103 6.37 18.25 -11.09
N VAL A 104 6.78 18.11 -9.84
CA VAL A 104 7.44 16.87 -9.35
C VAL A 104 6.56 15.63 -9.53
N ALA A 105 5.23 15.73 -9.34
CA ALA A 105 4.32 14.61 -9.59
C ALA A 105 4.20 14.25 -11.08
N ALA A 106 4.36 15.22 -11.99
CA ALA A 106 4.40 14.96 -13.42
C ALA A 106 5.70 14.26 -13.81
N ASP A 107 6.83 14.68 -13.23
CA ASP A 107 8.12 14.04 -13.47
C ASP A 107 8.15 12.62 -12.88
N LEU A 108 7.67 12.41 -11.65
CA LEU A 108 7.51 11.06 -11.09
C LEU A 108 6.62 10.14 -11.95
N LYS A 109 5.67 10.71 -12.71
CA LYS A 109 4.79 9.94 -13.60
C LYS A 109 5.53 9.36 -14.81
N THR A 110 6.63 9.98 -15.25
CA THR A 110 7.42 9.43 -16.36
C THR A 110 8.06 8.10 -15.97
N ILE A 111 8.40 7.91 -14.69
CA ILE A 111 9.01 6.69 -14.15
C ILE A 111 8.03 5.52 -14.21
N TYR A 112 6.89 5.60 -13.49
CA TYR A 112 5.94 4.48 -13.43
C TYR A 112 5.02 4.38 -14.65
N GLY A 113 5.03 5.39 -15.52
CA GLY A 113 4.32 5.39 -16.81
C GLY A 113 5.16 4.86 -17.99
N ALA A 114 6.43 4.53 -17.77
CA ALA A 114 7.31 4.01 -18.80
C ALA A 114 6.83 2.63 -19.31
N ALA A 115 7.08 2.35 -20.60
CA ALA A 115 6.61 1.11 -21.24
C ALA A 115 7.47 -0.11 -20.88
N THR A 116 8.73 0.11 -20.47
CA THR A 116 9.66 -0.95 -20.07
C THR A 116 10.41 -0.57 -18.80
N LEU A 117 10.97 -1.58 -18.13
CA LEU A 117 11.80 -1.37 -16.94
C LEU A 117 13.02 -0.48 -17.25
N GLN A 118 13.70 -0.70 -18.39
CA GLN A 118 14.87 0.09 -18.77
C GLN A 118 14.51 1.57 -18.99
N GLN A 119 13.34 1.84 -19.57
CA GLN A 119 12.86 3.22 -19.72
C GLN A 119 12.49 3.84 -18.37
N ALA A 120 11.93 3.06 -17.44
CA ALA A 120 11.64 3.53 -16.08
C ALA A 120 12.92 3.86 -15.31
N GLU A 121 13.96 3.04 -15.44
CA GLU A 121 15.29 3.27 -14.83
C GLU A 121 15.93 4.54 -15.37
N LEU A 122 15.92 4.74 -16.70
CA LEU A 122 16.43 5.96 -17.30
C LEU A 122 15.63 7.21 -16.86
N ALA A 123 14.30 7.11 -16.79
CA ALA A 123 13.45 8.19 -16.30
C ALA A 123 13.73 8.50 -14.81
N LEU A 124 14.05 7.48 -14.01
CA LEU A 124 14.44 7.66 -12.61
C LEU A 124 15.79 8.37 -12.49
N GLU A 125 16.78 8.02 -13.31
CA GLU A 125 18.08 8.71 -13.36
C GLU A 125 17.89 10.19 -13.71
N GLN A 126 17.10 10.48 -14.76
CA GLN A 126 16.78 11.85 -15.17
C GLN A 126 16.05 12.64 -14.07
N PHE A 127 15.15 12.00 -13.33
CA PHE A 127 14.44 12.62 -12.21
C PHE A 127 15.37 13.01 -11.05
N VAL A 128 16.45 12.26 -10.82
CA VAL A 128 17.43 12.55 -9.76
C VAL A 128 18.32 13.75 -10.11
N GLU A 129 18.51 14.03 -11.40
CA GLU A 129 19.34 15.14 -11.88
C GLU A 129 18.62 16.51 -11.89
N THR A 130 17.28 16.52 -11.78
CA THR A 130 16.43 17.73 -11.69
C THR A 130 16.22 18.25 -10.28
#